data_AF-A0A8S1E193-F1
#
_entry.id   AF-A0A8S1E193-F1
#
_cell.length_a   1.000
_cell.length_b   1.000
_cell.length_c   1.000
_cell.angle_alpha   90.00
_cell.angle_beta   90.00
_cell.angle_gamma   90.00
#
_symmetry.space_group_name_H-M   'P 1'
#
loop_
_entity.id
_entity.type
_entity.pdbx_description
1 polymer ?
#
loop_
_entity_poly.entity_id
_entity_poly.type
_entity_poly.pdbx_seq_one_letter_code
_entity_poly.pdbx_strand_id
1 'polypeptide(L)'
;MVNYYHRFLPNIAAHLAALHVFLSGPRKPKKTPLKWCEEAEKSFQEVKQAMANAVCLAHPNLDAPLALVTDASGVAIGGVVQQLVNDIWQPLSFFSRKLSPAERKYSTYNRELLAIERHIQFVSEFSTDIQYVPGSANVVADALSRIEEVSAQPFTFAAIAHAQQDDAELEKYKEPTSPLTLRPYPVEGSPDLIIW
;
A
#
# COMPACT_ATOMS: atom_id res chain seq x y z
N MET A 1 -5.56 -15.01 13.67
CA MET A 1 -5.56 -13.60 14.07
C MET A 1 -5.08 -13.42 15.51
N VAL A 2 -5.80 -13.87 16.54
CA VAL A 2 -5.42 -13.63 17.96
C VAL A 2 -4.01 -14.11 18.30
N ASN A 3 -3.61 -15.31 17.83
CA ASN A 3 -2.25 -15.84 18.04
C ASN A 3 -1.15 -14.93 17.48
N TYR A 4 -1.42 -14.17 16.41
CA TYR A 4 -0.45 -13.24 15.83
C TYR A 4 -0.15 -12.07 16.79
N TYR A 5 -1.17 -11.61 17.53
CA TYR A 5 -1.05 -10.52 18.50
C TYR A 5 -0.78 -10.99 19.93
N HIS A 6 -0.49 -12.28 20.14
CA HIS A 6 -0.35 -12.86 21.48
C HIS A 6 0.68 -12.13 22.34
N ARG A 7 1.76 -11.57 21.74
CA ARG A 7 2.79 -10.82 22.47
C ARG A 7 2.34 -9.46 23.01
N PHE A 8 1.22 -8.92 22.52
CA PHE A 8 0.65 -7.63 22.95
C PHE A 8 -0.52 -7.78 23.90
N LEU A 9 -0.96 -9.01 24.14
CA LEU A 9 -2.15 -9.31 24.91
C LEU A 9 -1.72 -9.97 26.21
N PRO A 10 -1.66 -9.23 27.33
CA PRO A 10 -1.29 -9.81 28.61
C PRO A 10 -2.30 -10.90 29.00
N ASN A 11 -1.82 -12.02 29.52
CA ASN A 11 -2.62 -13.16 29.98
C ASN A 11 -3.58 -13.79 28.93
N ILE A 12 -3.40 -13.52 27.63
CA ILE A 12 -4.30 -14.01 26.58
C ILE A 12 -4.36 -15.54 26.49
N ALA A 13 -3.29 -16.24 26.86
CA ALA A 13 -3.26 -17.70 26.90
C ALA A 13 -4.31 -18.28 27.85
N ALA A 14 -4.54 -17.62 29.00
CA ALA A 14 -5.56 -18.04 29.96
C ALA A 14 -6.97 -17.85 29.39
N HIS A 15 -7.20 -16.72 28.73
CA HIS A 15 -8.48 -16.46 28.05
C HIS A 15 -8.70 -17.44 26.91
N LEU A 16 -7.69 -17.73 26.09
CA LEU A 16 -7.78 -18.67 24.96
C LEU A 16 -7.95 -20.14 25.39
N ALA A 17 -7.65 -20.50 26.64
CA ALA A 17 -7.73 -21.88 27.11
C ALA A 17 -9.11 -22.51 26.88
N ALA A 18 -10.19 -21.76 27.19
CA ALA A 18 -11.57 -22.23 26.98
C ALA A 18 -11.90 -22.44 25.49
N LEU A 19 -11.27 -21.68 24.59
CA LEU A 19 -11.46 -21.82 23.14
C LEU A 19 -10.59 -22.92 22.53
N HIS A 20 -9.39 -23.13 23.07
CA HIS A 20 -8.46 -24.19 22.63
C HIS A 20 -9.03 -25.60 22.81
N VAL A 21 -9.94 -25.79 23.77
CA VAL A 21 -10.68 -27.06 23.95
C VAL A 21 -11.43 -27.44 22.66
N PHE A 22 -11.92 -26.48 21.89
CA PHE A 22 -12.63 -26.75 20.63
C PHE A 22 -11.70 -27.13 19.46
N LEU A 23 -10.42 -26.78 19.56
CA LEU A 23 -9.38 -27.12 18.57
C LEU A 23 -8.70 -28.45 18.89
N SER A 24 -8.79 -28.89 20.15
CA SER A 24 -8.11 -30.08 20.67
C SER A 24 -8.97 -31.33 20.45
N GLY A 25 -8.46 -32.31 19.69
CA GLY A 25 -9.12 -33.59 19.44
C GLY A 25 -8.99 -34.08 17.99
N PRO A 26 -9.53 -35.28 17.67
CA PRO A 26 -9.56 -35.76 16.28
C PRO A 26 -10.34 -34.76 15.41
N ARG A 27 -9.83 -34.50 14.20
CA ARG A 27 -10.46 -33.58 13.23
C ARG A 27 -11.92 -33.97 13.04
N LYS A 28 -12.83 -33.19 13.63
CA LYS A 28 -14.26 -33.36 13.44
C LYS A 28 -14.59 -33.08 11.97
N PRO A 29 -15.52 -33.83 11.34
CA PRO A 29 -15.97 -33.49 10.00
C PRO A 29 -16.52 -32.05 9.99
N LYS A 30 -16.31 -31.32 8.89
CA LYS A 30 -16.59 -29.87 8.76
C LYS A 30 -18.01 -29.42 9.14
N LYS A 31 -18.95 -30.34 9.38
CA LYS A 31 -20.36 -30.10 9.68
C LYS A 31 -20.78 -30.44 11.11
N THR A 32 -19.89 -30.89 12.01
CA THR A 32 -20.28 -31.14 13.40
C THR A 32 -20.57 -29.81 14.10
N PRO A 33 -21.78 -29.58 14.63
CA PRO A 33 -22.10 -28.36 15.35
C PRO A 33 -21.17 -28.18 16.56
N LEU A 34 -20.56 -27.02 16.68
CA LEU A 34 -19.83 -26.62 17.87
C LEU A 34 -20.84 -26.38 19.00
N LYS A 35 -20.70 -27.13 20.10
CA LYS A 35 -21.48 -26.87 21.33
C LYS A 35 -20.87 -25.65 22.02
N TRP A 36 -21.33 -24.48 21.64
CA TRP A 36 -20.93 -23.21 22.24
C TRP A 36 -21.51 -23.10 23.65
N CYS A 37 -20.67 -22.92 24.66
CA CYS A 37 -21.06 -22.77 26.06
C CYS A 37 -20.86 -21.33 26.55
N GLU A 38 -21.43 -21.00 27.70
CA GLU A 38 -21.32 -19.65 28.27
C GLU A 38 -19.87 -19.28 28.60
N GLU A 39 -19.06 -20.25 29.04
CA GLU A 39 -17.64 -20.03 29.32
C GLU A 39 -16.85 -19.70 28.03
N ALA A 40 -17.22 -20.33 26.92
CA ALA A 40 -16.63 -20.05 25.61
C ALA A 40 -17.02 -18.66 25.11
N GLU A 41 -18.27 -18.27 25.28
CA GLU A 41 -18.74 -16.92 24.93
C GLU A 41 -18.02 -15.86 25.76
N LYS A 42 -17.93 -16.05 27.08
CA LYS A 42 -17.22 -15.13 27.97
C LYS A 42 -15.75 -14.98 27.57
N SER A 43 -15.06 -16.10 27.35
CA SER A 43 -13.68 -16.11 26.88
C SER A 43 -13.52 -15.38 25.54
N PHE A 44 -14.43 -15.60 24.60
CA PHE A 44 -14.41 -14.92 23.30
C PHE A 44 -14.55 -13.41 23.43
N GLN A 45 -15.46 -12.93 24.28
CA GLN A 45 -15.63 -11.50 24.54
C GLN A 45 -14.41 -10.87 25.23
N GLU A 46 -13.80 -11.57 26.20
CA GLU A 46 -12.58 -11.11 26.87
C GLU A 46 -11.41 -10.98 25.88
N VAL A 47 -11.23 -11.97 25.00
CA VAL A 47 -10.21 -11.93 23.93
C VAL A 47 -10.46 -10.76 22.98
N LYS A 48 -11.72 -10.52 22.61
CA LYS A 48 -12.09 -9.39 21.74
C LYS A 48 -11.78 -8.05 22.41
N GLN A 49 -12.10 -7.90 23.69
CA GLN A 49 -11.81 -6.68 24.45
C GLN A 49 -10.30 -6.46 24.61
N ALA A 50 -9.54 -7.53 24.89
CA ALA A 50 -8.09 -7.44 24.99
C ALA A 50 -7.46 -6.96 23.68
N MET A 51 -7.93 -7.46 22.53
CA MET A 51 -7.47 -6.97 21.22
C MET A 51 -7.82 -5.50 20.98
N ALA A 52 -9.02 -5.07 21.34
CA ALA A 52 -9.41 -3.67 21.22
C ALA A 52 -8.51 -2.76 22.08
N ASN A 53 -8.23 -3.16 23.32
CA ASN A 53 -7.36 -2.41 24.23
C ASN A 53 -5.91 -2.36 23.74
N ALA A 54 -5.41 -3.44 23.11
CA ALA A 54 -4.05 -3.47 22.57
C ALA A 54 -3.80 -2.41 21.49
N VAL A 55 -4.83 -2.07 20.70
CA VAL A 55 -4.76 -0.97 19.72
C VAL A 55 -4.67 0.37 20.42
N CYS A 56 -5.46 0.59 21.46
CA CYS A 56 -5.44 1.84 22.22
C CYS A 56 -4.11 2.09 22.96
N LEU A 57 -3.32 1.03 23.19
CA LEU A 57 -2.03 1.12 23.90
C LEU A 57 -0.85 1.44 22.98
N ALA A 58 -1.00 1.30 21.67
CA ALA A 58 0.07 1.61 20.72
C ALA A 58 0.03 3.12 20.37
N HIS A 59 0.97 3.89 20.91
CA HIS A 59 1.14 5.28 20.51
C HIS A 59 1.77 5.36 19.11
N PRO A 60 1.16 6.08 18.15
CA PRO A 60 1.74 6.28 16.83
C PRO A 60 3.12 6.94 16.93
N ASN A 61 4.13 6.30 16.38
CA ASN A 61 5.45 6.88 16.21
C ASN A 61 5.61 7.31 14.75
N LEU A 62 5.83 8.61 14.52
CA LEU A 62 5.93 9.20 13.18
C LEU A 62 7.16 8.71 12.41
N ASP A 63 8.20 8.29 13.11
CA ASP A 63 9.45 7.79 12.50
C ASP A 63 9.44 6.27 12.27
N ALA A 64 8.40 5.57 12.76
CA ALA A 64 8.30 4.13 12.63
C ALA A 64 7.71 3.75 11.26
N PRO A 65 8.29 2.74 10.57
CA PRO A 65 7.71 2.22 9.34
C PRO A 65 6.27 1.71 9.57
N LEU A 66 5.36 2.14 8.71
CA LEU A 66 3.97 1.68 8.70
C LEU A 66 3.77 0.56 7.69
N ALA A 67 2.95 -0.42 8.04
CA ALA A 67 2.45 -1.42 7.12
C ALA A 67 0.92 -1.51 7.21
N LEU A 68 0.31 -1.56 6.04
CA LEU A 68 -1.09 -1.87 5.87
C LEU A 68 -1.21 -3.35 5.47
N VAL A 69 -1.91 -4.12 6.29
CA VAL A 69 -2.20 -5.54 6.01
C VAL A 69 -3.68 -5.68 5.75
N THR A 70 -4.07 -6.15 4.57
CA THR A 70 -5.48 -6.34 4.20
C THR A 70 -5.76 -7.78 3.81
N ASP A 71 -6.99 -8.22 4.07
CA ASP A 71 -7.50 -9.51 3.60
C ASP A 71 -8.95 -9.35 3.14
N ALA A 72 -9.33 -10.16 2.15
CA ALA A 72 -10.65 -10.10 1.54
C ALA A 72 -11.25 -11.49 1.36
N SER A 73 -12.39 -11.71 2.00
CA SER A 73 -13.19 -12.93 1.82
C SER A 73 -14.32 -12.71 0.80
N GLY A 74 -15.13 -13.75 0.54
CA GLY A 74 -16.36 -13.63 -0.25
C GLY A 74 -17.50 -12.89 0.45
N VAL A 75 -17.31 -12.45 1.69
CA VAL A 75 -18.38 -11.88 2.54
C VAL A 75 -17.99 -10.54 3.16
N ALA A 76 -16.72 -10.38 3.52
CA ALA A 76 -16.21 -9.20 4.21
C ALA A 76 -14.75 -8.95 3.84
N ILE A 77 -14.35 -7.68 3.97
CA ILE A 77 -12.97 -7.22 3.89
C ILE A 77 -12.51 -6.82 5.29
N GLY A 78 -11.23 -6.97 5.55
CA GLY A 78 -10.61 -6.54 6.78
C GLY A 78 -9.21 -6.01 6.52
N GLY A 79 -8.71 -5.26 7.48
CA GLY A 79 -7.30 -4.88 7.48
C GLY A 79 -6.83 -4.37 8.82
N VAL A 80 -5.53 -4.16 8.90
CA VAL A 80 -4.84 -3.65 10.07
C VAL A 80 -3.77 -2.66 9.62
N VAL A 81 -3.76 -1.47 10.21
CA VAL A 81 -2.55 -0.62 10.21
C VAL A 81 -1.68 -1.04 11.37
N GLN A 82 -0.40 -1.28 11.11
CA GLN A 82 0.58 -1.59 12.13
C GLN A 82 1.87 -0.79 11.90
N GLN A 83 2.57 -0.47 12.98
CA GLN A 83 3.88 0.18 12.96
C GLN A 83 4.97 -0.77 13.44
N LEU A 84 6.18 -0.63 12.89
CA LEU A 84 7.34 -1.39 13.34
C LEU A 84 8.14 -0.59 14.37
N VAL A 85 8.07 -0.99 15.64
CA VAL A 85 8.81 -0.34 16.74
C VAL A 85 9.69 -1.38 17.39
N ASN A 86 11.00 -1.16 17.48
CA ASN A 86 11.96 -2.12 18.05
C ASN A 86 11.84 -3.53 17.44
N ASP A 87 11.76 -3.62 16.10
CA ASP A 87 11.57 -4.87 15.33
C ASP A 87 10.27 -5.65 15.66
N ILE A 88 9.31 -4.95 16.28
CA ILE A 88 8.05 -5.51 16.76
C ILE A 88 6.89 -4.73 16.11
N TRP A 89 6.23 -5.34 15.12
CA TRP A 89 4.92 -4.92 14.58
C TRP A 89 3.83 -4.71 15.65
N GLN A 90 3.44 -3.49 15.93
CA GLN A 90 2.38 -3.10 16.85
C GLN A 90 1.12 -2.66 16.07
N PRO A 91 -0.07 -3.19 16.38
CA PRO A 91 -1.31 -2.76 15.72
C PRO A 91 -1.70 -1.34 16.16
N LEU A 92 -2.03 -0.48 15.20
CA LEU A 92 -2.49 0.90 15.40
C LEU A 92 -3.99 1.07 15.13
N SER A 93 -4.57 0.28 14.23
CA SER A 93 -6.00 0.32 13.95
C SER A 93 -6.47 -0.96 13.26
N PHE A 94 -7.68 -1.40 13.58
CA PHE A 94 -8.36 -2.51 12.90
C PHE A 94 -9.54 -1.98 12.08
N PHE A 95 -9.70 -2.50 10.87
CA PHE A 95 -10.84 -2.24 10.02
C PHE A 95 -11.50 -3.56 9.63
N SER A 96 -12.83 -3.57 9.62
CA SER A 96 -13.61 -4.68 9.10
C SER A 96 -14.92 -4.16 8.54
N ARG A 97 -15.26 -4.56 7.32
CA ARG A 97 -16.49 -4.16 6.65
C ARG A 97 -17.09 -5.33 5.90
N LYS A 98 -18.40 -5.51 6.07
CA LYS A 98 -19.16 -6.48 5.27
C LYS A 98 -19.31 -5.96 3.84
N LEU A 99 -19.08 -6.82 2.87
CA LEU A 99 -19.28 -6.50 1.46
C LEU A 99 -20.78 -6.47 1.13
N SER A 100 -21.18 -5.48 0.33
CA SER A 100 -22.53 -5.40 -0.25
C SER A 100 -22.77 -6.54 -1.25
N PRO A 101 -24.03 -6.85 -1.59
CA PRO A 101 -24.34 -7.89 -2.57
C PRO A 101 -23.67 -7.67 -3.94
N ALA A 102 -23.43 -6.40 -4.32
CA ALA A 102 -22.71 -6.05 -5.55
C ALA A 102 -21.20 -6.33 -5.40
N GLU A 103 -20.59 -5.87 -4.32
CA GLU A 103 -19.15 -6.04 -4.07
C GLU A 103 -18.76 -7.50 -3.86
N ARG A 104 -19.67 -8.35 -3.35
CA ARG A 104 -19.43 -9.81 -3.23
C ARG A 104 -19.26 -10.50 -4.58
N LYS A 105 -19.75 -9.90 -5.66
CA LYS A 105 -19.59 -10.43 -7.04
C LYS A 105 -18.25 -10.05 -7.66
N TYR A 106 -17.47 -9.19 -7.02
CA TYR A 106 -16.15 -8.81 -7.50
C TYR A 106 -15.20 -10.01 -7.49
N SER A 107 -14.25 -10.01 -8.43
CA SER A 107 -13.14 -10.97 -8.44
C SER A 107 -12.35 -10.88 -7.12
N THR A 108 -11.60 -11.93 -6.79
CA THR A 108 -10.75 -11.92 -5.58
C THR A 108 -9.79 -10.72 -5.59
N TYR A 109 -9.13 -10.47 -6.71
CA TYR A 109 -8.26 -9.32 -6.92
C TYR A 109 -8.97 -7.98 -6.64
N ASN A 110 -10.17 -7.78 -7.20
CA ASN A 110 -10.91 -6.54 -6.98
C ASN A 110 -11.39 -6.38 -5.53
N ARG A 111 -11.64 -7.48 -4.81
CA ARG A 111 -11.99 -7.43 -3.38
C ARG A 111 -10.78 -7.10 -2.51
N GLU A 112 -9.59 -7.59 -2.86
CA GLU A 112 -8.34 -7.20 -2.19
C GLU A 112 -8.03 -5.72 -2.43
N LEU A 113 -8.14 -5.24 -3.67
CA LEU A 113 -7.95 -3.82 -3.99
C LEU A 113 -8.95 -2.92 -3.25
N LEU A 114 -10.23 -3.32 -3.21
CA LEU A 114 -11.25 -2.62 -2.43
C LEU A 114 -10.94 -2.62 -0.93
N ALA A 115 -10.33 -3.68 -0.39
CA ALA A 115 -9.90 -3.73 1.00
C ALA A 115 -8.83 -2.67 1.29
N ILE A 116 -7.84 -2.55 0.39
CA ILE A 116 -6.77 -1.54 0.48
C ILE A 116 -7.35 -0.13 0.40
N GLU A 117 -8.13 0.16 -0.64
CA GLU A 117 -8.73 1.48 -0.87
C GLU A 117 -9.54 1.95 0.34
N ARG A 118 -10.44 1.10 0.85
CA ARG A 118 -11.32 1.45 1.98
C ARG A 118 -10.56 1.63 3.28
N HIS A 119 -9.52 0.84 3.50
CA HIS A 119 -8.71 0.98 4.69
C HIS A 119 -7.90 2.29 4.68
N ILE A 120 -7.33 2.66 3.53
CA ILE A 120 -6.62 3.93 3.37
C ILE A 120 -7.57 5.11 3.58
N GLN A 121 -8.78 5.07 2.99
CA GLN A 121 -9.82 6.08 3.23
C GLN A 121 -10.13 6.20 4.73
N PHE A 122 -10.38 5.08 5.40
CA PHE A 122 -10.67 5.07 6.83
C PHE A 122 -9.54 5.70 7.66
N VAL A 123 -8.28 5.39 7.36
CA VAL A 123 -7.14 5.99 8.08
C VAL A 123 -7.02 7.49 7.77
N SER A 124 -7.27 7.91 6.53
CA SER A 124 -7.24 9.32 6.14
C SER A 124 -8.27 10.17 6.88
N GLU A 125 -9.41 9.59 7.30
CA GLU A 125 -10.43 10.31 8.09
C GLU A 125 -9.90 10.74 9.47
N PHE A 126 -8.87 10.07 9.99
CA PHE A 126 -8.23 10.39 11.27
C PHE A 126 -6.87 11.08 11.11
N SER A 127 -6.41 11.27 9.87
CA SER A 127 -5.24 12.11 9.59
C SER A 127 -5.66 13.58 9.59
N THR A 128 -4.91 14.42 10.30
CA THR A 128 -5.18 15.86 10.42
C THR A 128 -4.47 16.70 9.38
N ASP A 129 -3.53 16.14 8.61
CA ASP A 129 -2.78 16.85 7.57
C ASP A 129 -3.12 16.28 6.18
N ILE A 130 -4.19 16.79 5.58
CA ILE A 130 -4.51 16.59 4.17
C ILE A 130 -4.18 17.90 3.46
N GLN A 131 -3.07 17.91 2.71
CA GLN A 131 -2.66 19.09 1.97
C GLN A 131 -3.24 19.06 0.56
N TYR A 132 -3.96 20.11 0.21
CA TYR A 132 -4.36 20.33 -1.18
C TYR A 132 -3.11 20.65 -2.02
N VAL A 133 -2.84 19.80 -3.01
CA VAL A 133 -1.83 20.09 -4.03
C VAL A 133 -2.56 20.59 -5.28
N PRO A 134 -2.40 21.88 -5.66
CA PRO A 134 -3.02 22.41 -6.86
C PRO A 134 -2.51 21.67 -8.10
N GLY A 135 -3.34 21.60 -9.15
CA GLY A 135 -3.02 20.85 -10.37
C GLY A 135 -1.69 21.26 -11.01
N SER A 136 -1.32 22.54 -10.93
CA SER A 136 -0.02 23.05 -11.41
C SER A 136 1.19 22.49 -10.67
N ALA A 137 1.02 22.08 -9.41
CA ALA A 137 2.07 21.45 -8.59
C ALA A 137 1.99 19.92 -8.64
N ASN A 138 0.90 19.35 -9.18
CA ASN A 138 0.67 17.91 -9.26
C ASN A 138 1.14 17.33 -10.60
N VAL A 139 2.36 17.67 -11.00
CA VAL A 139 2.94 17.32 -12.30
C VAL A 139 2.94 15.81 -12.53
N VAL A 140 3.19 15.01 -11.48
CA VAL A 140 3.23 13.54 -11.58
C VAL A 140 1.85 12.96 -11.85
N ALA A 141 0.82 13.35 -11.09
CA ALA A 141 -0.53 12.82 -11.35
C ALA A 141 -1.10 13.36 -12.67
N ASP A 142 -0.79 14.61 -13.02
CA ASP A 142 -1.21 15.20 -14.30
C ASP A 142 -0.59 14.41 -15.47
N ALA A 143 0.72 14.16 -15.46
CA ALA A 143 1.41 13.36 -16.48
C ALA A 143 0.93 11.91 -16.56
N LEU A 144 0.61 11.28 -15.42
CA LEU A 144 0.09 9.90 -15.42
C LEU A 144 -1.38 9.81 -15.84
N SER A 145 -2.15 10.88 -15.65
CA SER A 145 -3.56 10.94 -16.05
C SER A 145 -3.75 11.32 -17.51
N ARG A 146 -2.78 12.03 -18.09
CA ARG A 146 -2.77 12.40 -19.49
C ARG A 146 -2.08 11.30 -20.29
N ILE A 147 -2.89 10.47 -20.94
CA ILE A 147 -2.44 9.70 -22.09
C ILE A 147 -2.25 10.72 -23.22
N GLU A 148 -1.16 11.49 -23.20
CA GLU A 148 -0.72 12.17 -24.41
C GLU A 148 -0.19 11.08 -25.34
N GLU A 149 -0.98 10.77 -26.36
CA GLU A 149 -0.49 10.11 -27.55
C GLU A 149 0.72 10.94 -28.00
N VAL A 150 1.93 10.38 -27.88
CA VAL A 150 3.14 11.04 -28.37
C VAL A 150 2.97 11.18 -29.87
N SER A 151 2.38 12.30 -30.30
CA SER A 151 2.36 12.71 -31.68
C SER A 151 3.80 13.08 -31.99
N ALA A 152 4.59 12.07 -32.35
CA ALA A 152 5.87 12.28 -32.98
C ALA A 152 5.57 12.97 -34.31
N GLN A 153 5.57 14.31 -34.29
CA GLN A 153 5.67 15.06 -35.53
C GLN A 153 6.92 14.53 -36.24
N PRO A 154 6.86 14.25 -37.55
CA PRO A 154 8.02 13.77 -38.29
C PRO A 154 9.13 14.83 -38.18
N PHE A 155 10.07 14.58 -37.28
CA PHE A 155 11.24 15.43 -37.10
C PHE A 155 12.30 15.00 -38.11
N THR A 156 12.96 15.98 -38.72
CA THR A 156 14.10 15.74 -39.61
C THR A 156 15.39 15.79 -38.81
N PHE A 157 16.40 15.00 -39.20
CA PHE A 157 17.71 15.04 -38.56
C PHE A 157 18.35 16.44 -38.63
N ALA A 158 18.07 17.21 -39.68
CA ALA A 158 18.49 18.61 -39.80
C ALA A 158 17.89 19.50 -38.70
N ALA A 159 16.62 19.31 -38.35
CA ALA A 159 15.99 20.08 -37.27
C ALA A 159 16.59 19.75 -35.90
N ILE A 160 16.95 18.48 -35.68
CA ILE A 160 17.64 18.04 -34.45
C ILE A 160 19.04 18.66 -34.37
N ALA A 161 19.81 18.61 -35.46
CA ALA A 161 21.17 19.14 -35.49
C ALA A 161 21.18 20.66 -35.21
N HIS A 162 20.22 21.41 -35.78
CA HIS A 162 20.07 22.83 -35.48
C HIS A 162 19.64 23.08 -34.03
N ALA A 163 18.67 22.33 -33.50
CA ALA A 163 18.23 22.49 -32.12
C ALA A 163 19.35 22.22 -31.09
N GLN A 164 20.26 21.28 -31.39
CA GLN A 164 21.42 21.00 -30.55
C GLN A 164 22.50 22.10 -30.56
N GLN A 165 22.56 22.94 -31.59
CA GLN A 165 23.51 24.06 -31.62
C GLN A 165 23.12 25.16 -30.63
N ASP A 166 21.83 25.38 -30.44
CA ASP A 166 21.29 26.42 -29.57
C ASP A 166 21.00 25.93 -28.13
N ASP A 167 21.28 24.66 -27.83
CA ASP A 167 20.97 24.04 -26.54
C ASP A 167 22.02 24.40 -25.46
N ALA A 168 21.63 25.31 -24.57
CA ALA A 168 22.43 25.77 -23.45
C ALA A 168 22.70 24.67 -22.39
N GLU A 169 21.91 23.59 -22.35
CA GLU A 169 22.16 22.45 -21.47
C GLU A 169 23.27 21.57 -22.03
N LEU A 170 23.28 21.37 -23.35
CA LEU A 170 24.31 20.59 -24.05
C LEU A 170 25.71 21.21 -23.89
N GLU A 171 25.82 22.53 -23.87
CA GLU A 171 27.09 23.24 -23.60
C GLU A 171 27.72 22.84 -22.27
N LYS A 172 26.91 22.60 -21.23
CA LYS A 172 27.41 22.17 -19.90
C LYS A 172 28.05 20.79 -19.95
N TYR A 173 27.62 19.94 -20.87
CA TYR A 173 28.15 18.59 -21.03
C TYR A 173 29.34 18.52 -22.01
N LYS A 174 29.59 19.59 -22.79
CA LYS A 174 30.82 19.77 -23.57
C LYS A 174 32.01 20.21 -22.70
N GLU A 175 31.75 20.74 -21.51
CA GLU A 175 32.80 21.15 -20.59
C GLU A 175 33.63 19.94 -20.13
N PRO A 176 34.97 20.08 -20.02
CA PRO A 176 35.87 18.97 -19.67
C PRO A 176 35.67 18.39 -18.25
N THR A 177 34.79 18.99 -17.45
CA THR A 177 34.36 18.53 -16.12
C THR A 177 33.23 17.50 -16.16
N SER A 178 32.57 17.31 -17.31
CA SER A 178 31.53 16.32 -17.51
C SER A 178 32.13 14.91 -17.69
N PRO A 179 31.55 13.86 -17.06
CA PRO A 179 31.97 12.47 -17.29
C PRO A 179 31.61 11.95 -18.69
N LEU A 180 30.87 12.71 -19.49
CA LEU A 180 30.42 12.34 -20.84
C LEU A 180 31.36 12.93 -21.90
N THR A 181 31.82 12.09 -22.83
CA THR A 181 32.62 12.52 -23.99
C THR A 181 31.74 12.59 -25.22
N LEU A 182 31.15 13.76 -25.45
CA LEU A 182 30.29 13.98 -26.61
C LEU A 182 31.13 14.19 -27.88
N ARG A 183 30.76 13.53 -28.98
CA ARG A 183 31.43 13.69 -30.28
C ARG A 183 30.42 14.04 -31.38
N PRO A 184 30.76 14.97 -32.27
CA PRO A 184 29.92 15.25 -33.42
C PRO A 184 29.94 14.06 -34.38
N TYR A 185 28.76 13.56 -34.74
CA TYR A 185 28.56 12.43 -35.65
C TYR A 185 27.74 12.88 -36.88
N PRO A 186 28.22 12.62 -38.12
CA PRO A 186 27.47 12.93 -39.32
C PRO A 186 26.31 11.96 -39.51
N VAL A 187 25.09 12.47 -39.63
CA VAL A 187 23.88 11.68 -39.87
C VAL A 187 23.34 11.95 -41.27
N GLU A 188 23.00 10.89 -42.00
CA GLU A 188 22.50 10.96 -43.37
C GLU A 188 21.16 11.73 -43.40
N GLY A 189 21.10 12.81 -44.19
CA GLY A 189 19.94 13.70 -44.26
C GLY A 189 20.00 14.96 -43.37
N SER A 190 21.12 15.21 -42.69
CA SER A 190 21.42 16.49 -42.03
C SER A 190 22.68 17.12 -42.64
N PRO A 191 22.69 18.45 -42.95
CA PRO A 191 23.91 19.16 -43.32
C PRO A 191 24.84 19.38 -42.11
N ASP A 192 24.29 19.31 -40.90
CA ASP A 192 24.97 19.61 -39.64
C ASP A 192 25.21 18.35 -38.80
N LEU A 193 26.27 18.38 -37.99
CA LEU A 193 26.68 17.27 -37.12
C LEU A 193 25.76 17.18 -35.89
N ILE A 194 25.27 15.97 -35.59
CA ILE A 194 24.52 15.70 -34.36
C ILE A 194 25.51 15.27 -33.29
N ILE A 195 25.42 15.87 -32.12
CA ILE A 195 26.28 15.56 -30.99
C ILE A 195 25.72 14.32 -30.28
N TRP A 196 26.55 13.27 -30.22
CA TRP A 196 26.25 11.95 -29.64
C TRP A 196 27.26 11.59 -28.55
#